data_AF-A0AAV3SZ71-F1
#
_entry.id   AF-A0AAV3SZ71-F1
#
_cell.length_a   1.000
_cell.length_b   1.000
_cell.length_c   1.000
_cell.angle_alpha   90.00
_cell.angle_beta   90.00
_cell.angle_gamma   90.00
#
_symmetry.space_group_name_H-M   'P 1'
#
loop_
_entity.id
_entity.type
_entity.pdbx_description
1 polymer ?
#
loop_
_entity_poly.entity_id
_entity_poly.type
_entity_poly.pdbx_seq_one_letter_code
_entity_poly.pdbx_strand_id
1 'polypeptide(L)' 'MASIDDEGTEERLVIADVSRDDAWVTIGARDAAPLAEWR' A
#
# COMPACT_ATOMS: atom_id res chain seq x y z
N MET A 1 -6.33 7.24 -2.04
CA MET A 1 -6.86 6.08 -2.79
C MET A 1 -5.91 4.93 -2.54
N ALA A 2 -6.39 3.74 -2.19
CA ALA A 2 -5.56 2.55 -2.03
C ALA A 2 -5.96 1.53 -3.09
N SER A 3 -4.97 0.93 -3.76
CA SER A 3 -5.13 -0.16 -4.72
C SER A 3 -4.28 -1.33 -4.22
N ILE A 4 -4.82 -2.54 -4.33
CA ILE A 4 -4.06 -3.77 -4.09
C ILE A 4 -3.46 -4.18 -5.44
N ASP A 5 -2.15 -4.41 -5.45
CA ASP A 5 -1.44 -4.99 -6.59
C ASP A 5 -1.32 -6.51 -6.36
N ASP A 6 -1.76 -7.29 -7.35
CA ASP A 6 -1.90 -8.77 -7.28
C ASP A 6 -0.97 -9.47 -8.32
N GLU A 7 -0.02 -8.74 -8.93
CA GLU A 7 0.96 -9.30 -9.88
C GLU A 7 2.09 -10.12 -9.22
N GLY A 8 2.06 -10.32 -7.90
CA GLY A 8 3.06 -11.09 -7.16
C GLY A 8 2.44 -12.18 -6.28
N THR A 9 3.28 -13.09 -5.77
CA THR A 9 2.87 -14.15 -4.82
C THR A 9 2.24 -13.63 -3.52
N GLU A 10 2.28 -12.32 -3.26
CA GLU A 10 1.85 -11.71 -2.01
C GLU A 10 1.18 -10.36 -2.25
N GLU A 11 0.01 -10.15 -1.63
CA GLU A 11 -0.75 -8.90 -1.63
C GLU A 11 0.09 -7.76 -1.02
N ARG A 12 0.09 -6.59 -1.65
CA ARG A 12 0.80 -5.38 -1.17
C ARG A 12 -0.11 -4.18 -1.11
N LEU A 13 0.13 -3.33 -0.12
CA LEU A 13 -0.51 -2.02 0.01
C LEU A 13 0.39 -0.96 -0.62
N VAL A 14 -0.19 -0.09 -1.45
CA VAL A 14 0.50 1.03 -2.10
C VAL A 14 -0.05 2.34 -1.55
N ILE A 15 0.84 3.24 -1.12
CA ILE A 15 0.51 4.63 -0.77
C ILE A 15 1.25 5.55 -1.73
N ALA A 16 0.50 6.33 -2.52
CA ALA A 16 1.05 7.25 -3.51
C ALA A 16 0.66 8.70 -3.17
N ASP A 17 1.62 9.63 -3.35
CA ASP A 17 1.35 11.07 -3.37
C ASP A 17 0.82 11.45 -4.75
N VAL A 18 -0.45 11.87 -4.81
CA VAL A 18 -1.13 12.22 -6.07
C VAL A 18 -0.66 13.55 -6.67
N SER A 19 0.18 14.31 -5.96
CA SER A 19 0.70 15.60 -6.43
C SER A 19 2.05 15.50 -7.15
N ARG A 20 2.70 14.33 -7.10
CA ARG A 20 4.03 14.10 -7.66
C ARG A 20 4.09 12.75 -8.37
N ASP A 21 4.57 12.75 -9.59
CA ASP A 21 4.88 11.52 -10.30
C ASP A 21 5.96 10.72 -9.56
N ASP A 22 5.86 9.40 -9.64
CA ASP A 22 6.79 8.42 -9.07
C ASP A 22 7.02 8.51 -7.55
N ALA A 23 6.17 9.23 -6.82
CA ALA A 23 6.25 9.36 -5.36
C ALA A 23 5.29 8.37 -4.67
N TRP A 24 5.76 7.15 -4.43
CA TRP A 24 4.97 6.09 -3.78
C TRP A 24 5.82 5.17 -2.90
N VAL A 25 5.15 4.50 -1.96
CA VAL A 25 5.73 3.47 -1.09
C VAL A 25 4.83 2.23 -1.05
N THR A 26 5.43 1.05 -0.85
CA THR A 26 4.72 -0.22 -0.68
C THR A 26 5.10 -0.94 0.59
N ILE A 27 4.14 -1.70 1.13
CA ILE A 27 4.35 -2.64 2.23
C ILE A 27 3.58 -3.93 1.93
N GLY A 28 4.13 -5.08 2.35
CA GLY A 28 3.40 -6.35 2.27
C GLY A 28 2.15 -6.31 3.14
N ALA A 29 1.02 -6.84 2.66
CA ALA A 29 -0.24 -6.79 3.40
C ALA A 29 -0.16 -7.47 4.78
N ARG A 30 0.71 -8.49 4.93
CA ARG A 30 0.94 -9.19 6.20
C ARG A 30 1.72 -8.37 7.23
N ASP A 31 2.55 -7.43 6.77
CA ASP A 31 3.39 -6.58 7.61
C ASP A 31 2.70 -5.26 7.96
N ALA A 32 1.58 -4.96 7.30
CA ALA A 32 0.80 -3.77 7.55
C ALA A 32 -0.12 -3.94 8.78
N ALA A 33 -0.20 -2.88 9.60
CA ALA A 33 -1.19 -2.84 10.67
C ALA A 33 -2.62 -2.85 10.06
N PRO A 34 -3.60 -3.52 10.67
CA PRO A 34 -5.01 -3.41 10.29
C PRO A 34 -5.53 -1.97 10.36
N LEU A 35 -6.47 -1.59 9.48
CA LEU A 35 -7.03 -0.23 9.45
C LEU A 35 -7.61 0.22 10.80
N ALA A 36 -8.17 -0.70 11.58
CA ALA A 36 -8.70 -0.42 12.92
C ALA A 36 -7.61 0.02 13.93
N GLU A 37 -6.33 -0.27 13.64
CA GLU A 37 -5.19 0.08 14.47
C GLU A 37 -4.51 1.38 14.01
N TRP A 38 -4.95 1.96 12.88
CA TRP A 38 -4.42 3.21 12.34
C TRP A 38 -5.07 4.37 13.10
N ARG A 39 -4.34 4.89 14.09
CA ARG A 39 -4.78 6.00 14.95
C ARG A 39 -4.31 7.35 14.43
#